data_AF-A0A7J5ZHF0-F1
#
_entry.id   AF-A0A7J5ZHF0-F1
#
_cell.length_a   1.000
_cell.length_b   1.000
_cell.length_c   1.000
_cell.angle_alpha   90.00
_cell.angle_beta   90.00
_cell.angle_gamma   90.00
#
_symmetry.space_group_name_H-M   'P 1'
#
loop_
_entity.id
_entity.type
_entity.pdbx_description
1 polymer ?
#
loop_
_entity_poly.entity_id
_entity_poly.type
_entity_poly.pdbx_seq_one_letter_code
_entity_poly.pdbx_strand_id
1 'polypeptide(L)'
;MSCVGFAVGLGNVWRFPYLCYKNGGGERLPDPLHADRVCRRNPGFFLEIALGQFMKAGSINVWNIAPLFKGLGYASMVIVFFSNTYYIMVLAWAFYYLIKSFNSTLPWSTCDNEWNTPNCIEIFRHQDCINGSLANDTINGNMTCAELANARSPIIEFWEV
;
A
#
# COMPACT_ATOMS: atom_id res chain seq x y z
N MET A 1 -9.36 -19.63 -10.78
CA MET A 1 -8.79 -18.26 -10.84
C MET A 1 -9.29 -17.36 -9.70
N SER A 2 -10.56 -17.47 -9.26
CA SER A 2 -11.14 -16.54 -8.26
C SER A 2 -10.44 -16.52 -6.90
N CYS A 3 -10.01 -17.65 -6.35
CA CYS A 3 -9.31 -17.69 -5.05
C CYS A 3 -7.94 -17.01 -5.09
N VAL A 4 -7.24 -17.08 -6.22
CA VAL A 4 -5.94 -16.43 -6.41
C VAL A 4 -6.12 -14.91 -6.53
N GLY A 5 -7.17 -14.46 -7.22
CA GLY A 5 -7.52 -13.03 -7.29
C GLY A 5 -7.91 -12.45 -5.93
N PHE A 6 -8.54 -13.23 -5.05
CA PHE A 6 -8.80 -12.82 -3.67
C PHE A 6 -7.52 -12.80 -2.81
N ALA A 7 -6.58 -13.73 -3.06
CA ALA A 7 -5.32 -13.80 -2.33
C ALA A 7 -4.32 -12.71 -2.72
N VAL A 8 -4.38 -12.24 -3.97
CA VAL A 8 -3.50 -11.20 -4.53
C VAL A 8 -4.23 -9.85 -4.57
N GLY A 9 -4.15 -9.08 -3.47
CA GLY A 9 -4.71 -7.73 -3.39
C GLY A 9 -3.66 -6.62 -3.55
N LEU A 10 -4.12 -5.38 -3.76
CA LEU A 10 -3.27 -4.16 -3.81
C LEU A 10 -2.34 -4.04 -2.59
N GLY A 11 -2.77 -4.50 -1.42
CA GLY A 11 -1.95 -4.53 -0.22
C GLY A 11 -0.65 -5.33 -0.38
N ASN A 12 -0.62 -6.39 -1.21
CA ASN A 12 0.60 -7.15 -1.46
C ASN A 12 1.61 -6.35 -2.30
N VAL A 13 1.16 -5.41 -3.13
CA VAL A 13 2.02 -4.63 -4.04
C VAL A 13 2.88 -3.63 -3.28
N TRP A 14 2.34 -2.96 -2.25
CA TRP A 14 3.09 -1.95 -1.49
C TRP A 14 3.56 -2.43 -0.11
N ARG A 15 2.77 -3.26 0.59
CA ARG A 15 3.07 -3.63 2.00
C ARG A 15 4.24 -4.60 2.07
N PHE A 16 4.32 -5.53 1.12
CA PHE A 16 5.38 -6.53 1.10
C PHE A 16 6.75 -5.88 0.84
N PRO A 17 6.94 -5.06 -0.22
CA PRO A 17 8.21 -4.37 -0.43
C PRO A 17 8.55 -3.41 0.72
N TYR A 18 7.57 -2.67 1.23
CA TYR A 18 7.78 -1.75 2.36
C TYR A 18 8.28 -2.48 3.61
N LEU A 19 7.70 -3.64 3.93
CA LEU A 19 8.08 -4.42 5.10
C LEU A 19 9.44 -5.10 4.91
N CYS A 20 9.76 -5.58 3.70
CA CYS A 20 11.09 -6.10 3.36
C CYS A 20 12.16 -5.01 3.50
N TYR A 21 11.88 -3.80 3.04
CA TYR A 21 12.80 -2.67 3.17
C TYR A 21 13.07 -2.32 4.64
N LYS A 22 12.01 -2.17 5.46
CA LYS A 22 12.16 -1.82 6.88
C LYS A 22 12.87 -2.89 7.72
N ASN A 23 12.73 -4.16 7.34
CA ASN A 23 13.29 -5.30 8.10
C ASN A 23 14.68 -5.77 7.57
N GLY A 24 15.40 -4.93 6.83
CA GLY A 24 16.78 -5.24 6.41
C GLY A 24 16.92 -6.11 5.15
N GLY A 25 15.91 -6.11 4.29
CA GLY A 25 15.98 -6.71 2.95
C GLY A 25 15.85 -8.24 2.90
N GLY A 26 16.17 -8.80 1.73
CA GLY A 26 16.04 -10.22 1.38
C GLY A 26 16.96 -11.17 2.17
N GLU A 27 18.01 -10.63 2.78
CA GLU A 27 19.10 -11.40 3.38
C GLU A 27 18.82 -11.83 4.82
N ARG A 28 17.75 -11.32 5.43
CA ARG A 28 17.24 -11.74 6.74
C ARG A 28 15.88 -12.44 6.67
N LEU A 29 15.57 -13.06 5.52
CA LEU A 29 14.39 -13.93 5.39
C LEU A 29 14.41 -15.25 6.20
N PRO A 30 15.52 -15.79 6.75
CA PRO A 30 15.44 -16.95 7.62
C PRO A 30 15.25 -16.53 9.09
N ASP A 31 14.22 -15.74 9.39
CA ASP A 31 13.76 -15.57 10.78
C ASP A 31 12.57 -16.50 11.05
N PRO A 32 12.52 -17.21 12.21
CA PRO A 32 11.48 -18.20 12.58
C PRO A 32 10.03 -17.69 12.56
N LEU A 33 9.84 -16.38 12.37
CA LEU A 33 8.57 -15.70 12.14
C LEU A 33 7.92 -16.04 10.79
N HIS A 34 8.67 -16.47 9.77
CA HIS A 34 8.08 -16.88 8.48
C HIS A 34 7.40 -18.25 8.58
N ALA A 35 8.06 -19.20 9.26
CA ALA A 35 7.55 -20.55 9.47
C ALA A 35 6.29 -20.56 10.37
N ASP A 36 6.27 -19.81 11.48
CA ASP A 36 5.06 -19.71 12.33
C ASP A 36 3.88 -19.06 11.59
N ARG A 37 4.15 -18.04 10.77
CA ARG A 37 3.12 -17.38 9.96
C ARG A 37 2.54 -18.30 8.89
N VAL A 38 3.38 -19.06 8.20
CA VAL A 38 2.93 -20.04 7.20
C VAL A 38 2.18 -21.18 7.88
N CYS A 39 2.70 -21.71 8.99
CA CYS A 39 2.11 -22.84 9.71
C CYS A 39 0.78 -22.48 10.38
N ARG A 40 0.58 -21.23 10.83
CA ARG A 40 -0.70 -20.77 11.38
C ARG A 40 -1.72 -20.40 10.29
N ARG A 41 -1.26 -19.81 9.19
CA ARG A 41 -2.13 -19.32 8.10
C ARG A 41 -2.61 -20.45 7.18
N ASN A 42 -1.79 -21.48 6.96
CA ASN A 42 -2.10 -22.63 6.11
C ASN A 42 -3.32 -23.46 6.57
N PRO A 43 -3.41 -23.94 7.83
CA PRO A 43 -4.54 -24.72 8.30
C PRO A 43 -5.82 -23.89 8.48
N GLY A 44 -5.71 -22.62 8.89
CA GLY A 44 -6.88 -21.74 9.02
C GLY A 44 -7.56 -21.47 7.67
N PHE A 45 -6.77 -21.17 6.64
CA PHE A 45 -7.29 -21.00 5.28
C PHE A 45 -7.88 -22.30 4.73
N PHE A 46 -7.21 -23.43 4.93
CA PHE A 46 -7.73 -24.72 4.49
C PHE A 46 -9.05 -25.09 5.18
N LEU A 47 -9.16 -24.85 6.50
CA LEU A 47 -10.38 -25.09 7.27
C LEU A 47 -11.54 -24.23 6.76
N GLU A 48 -11.31 -22.95 6.49
CA GLU A 48 -12.33 -22.04 5.97
C GLU A 48 -12.84 -22.50 4.59
N ILE A 49 -11.94 -22.89 3.69
CA ILE A 49 -12.31 -23.42 2.37
C ILE A 49 -13.05 -24.76 2.51
N ALA A 50 -12.57 -25.69 3.34
CA ALA A 50 -13.20 -26.99 3.55
C ALA A 50 -14.63 -26.86 4.13
N LEU A 51 -14.82 -26.00 5.15
CA LEU A 51 -16.13 -25.72 5.74
C LEU A 51 -17.08 -25.06 4.73
N GLY A 52 -16.57 -24.11 3.94
CA GLY A 52 -17.35 -23.47 2.87
C GLY A 52 -17.82 -24.45 1.80
N GLN A 53 -16.95 -25.37 1.37
CA GLN A 53 -17.28 -26.40 0.38
C GLN A 53 -18.24 -27.46 0.93
N PHE A 54 -18.11 -27.86 2.20
CA PHE A 54 -18.97 -28.86 2.83
C PHE A 54 -20.40 -28.35 3.04
N MET A 55 -20.53 -27.13 3.57
CA MET A 55 -21.84 -26.57 3.92
C MET A 55 -22.58 -25.93 2.75
N LYS A 56 -21.86 -25.53 1.67
CA LYS A 56 -22.41 -24.85 0.49
C LYS A 56 -23.32 -23.66 0.83
N ALA A 57 -23.06 -23.03 1.97
CA ALA A 57 -23.88 -21.98 2.56
C ALA A 57 -23.04 -20.72 2.78
N GLY A 58 -23.69 -19.55 2.76
CA GLY A 58 -23.03 -18.27 3.03
C GLY A 58 -22.56 -18.15 4.49
N SER A 59 -21.67 -17.18 4.77
CA SER A 59 -20.99 -17.02 6.07
C SER A 59 -21.93 -16.99 7.29
N ILE A 60 -23.18 -16.51 7.14
CA ILE A 60 -24.17 -16.51 8.22
C ILE A 60 -24.81 -17.90 8.42
N ASN A 61 -25.12 -18.60 7.33
CA ASN A 61 -25.85 -19.86 7.36
C ASN A 61 -24.97 -21.05 7.75
N VAL A 62 -23.65 -20.95 7.57
CA VAL A 62 -22.67 -21.98 8.01
C VAL A 62 -22.73 -22.19 9.52
N TRP A 63 -22.98 -21.13 10.31
CA TRP A 63 -23.03 -21.20 11.76
C TRP A 63 -24.34 -21.79 12.33
N ASN A 64 -25.26 -22.26 11.49
CA ASN A 64 -26.41 -23.04 11.98
C ASN A 64 -26.00 -24.38 12.61
N ILE A 65 -24.76 -24.85 12.38
CA ILE A 65 -24.17 -26.02 13.08
C ILE A 65 -23.97 -25.73 14.57
N ALA A 66 -23.62 -24.50 14.93
CA ALA A 66 -23.37 -24.07 16.30
C ALA A 66 -23.91 -22.65 16.51
N PRO A 67 -25.19 -22.50 16.92
CA PRO A 67 -25.88 -21.21 16.95
C PRO A 67 -25.23 -20.19 17.90
N LEU A 68 -24.44 -20.65 18.87
CA LEU A 68 -23.62 -19.79 19.73
C LEU A 68 -22.63 -18.92 18.93
N PHE A 69 -22.11 -19.43 17.82
CA PHE A 69 -21.14 -18.74 16.96
C PHE A 69 -21.79 -17.97 15.80
N LYS A 70 -23.13 -17.87 15.75
CA LYS A 70 -23.83 -17.14 14.69
C LYS A 70 -23.43 -15.66 14.61
N GLY A 71 -23.01 -15.07 15.73
CA GLY A 71 -22.44 -13.72 15.78
C GLY A 71 -21.17 -13.55 14.93
N LEU A 72 -20.36 -14.60 14.74
CA LEU A 72 -19.16 -14.54 13.89
C LEU A 72 -19.51 -14.33 12.41
N GLY A 73 -20.63 -14.90 11.95
CA GLY A 73 -21.12 -14.70 10.58
C GLY A 73 -21.62 -13.28 10.31
N TYR A 74 -22.20 -12.62 11.32
CA TYR A 74 -22.57 -11.19 11.20
C TYR A 74 -21.34 -10.29 11.27
N ALA A 75 -20.40 -10.58 12.18
CA ALA A 75 -19.15 -9.83 12.29
C ALA A 75 -18.34 -9.89 10.99
N SER A 76 -18.21 -11.07 10.37
CA SER A 76 -17.53 -11.23 9.08
C SER A 76 -18.19 -10.40 7.97
N MET A 77 -19.53 -10.37 7.92
CA MET A 77 -20.29 -9.58 6.94
C MET A 77 -20.00 -8.08 7.07
N VAL A 78 -19.97 -7.56 8.30
CA VAL A 78 -19.68 -6.14 8.58
C VAL A 78 -18.24 -5.79 8.21
N ILE A 79 -17.27 -6.64 8.54
CA ILE A 79 -15.86 -6.44 8.19
C ILE A 79 -15.68 -6.42 6.66
N VAL A 80 -16.34 -7.34 5.95
CA VAL A 80 -16.30 -7.40 4.48
C VAL A 80 -16.97 -6.18 3.87
N PHE A 81 -18.06 -5.67 4.45
CA PHE A 81 -18.71 -4.44 3.99
C PHE A 81 -17.75 -3.24 4.04
N PHE A 82 -17.16 -2.97 5.21
CA PHE A 82 -16.20 -1.87 5.35
C PHE A 82 -14.96 -2.04 4.45
N SER A 83 -14.45 -3.27 4.33
CA SER A 83 -13.33 -3.56 3.44
C SER A 83 -13.68 -3.25 1.97
N ASN A 84 -14.86 -3.65 1.50
CA ASN A 84 -15.29 -3.36 0.13
C ASN A 84 -15.39 -1.86 -0.13
N THR A 85 -15.97 -1.08 0.80
CA THR A 85 -16.05 0.38 0.66
C THR A 85 -14.66 1.00 0.54
N TYR A 86 -13.73 0.61 1.40
CA TYR A 86 -12.34 1.06 1.33
C TYR A 86 -11.68 0.69 -0.01
N TYR A 87 -11.85 -0.55 -0.47
CA TYR A 87 -11.30 -1.00 -1.75
C TYR A 87 -11.86 -0.24 -2.94
N ILE A 88 -13.16 0.05 -2.97
CA ILE A 88 -13.80 0.83 -4.05
C ILE A 88 -13.20 2.25 -4.11
N MET A 89 -12.96 2.89 -2.96
CA MET A 89 -12.33 4.21 -2.92
C MET A 89 -10.92 4.21 -3.51
N VAL A 90 -10.09 3.22 -3.14
CA VAL A 90 -8.74 3.07 -3.69
C VAL A 90 -8.78 2.81 -5.20
N LEU A 91 -9.71 1.96 -5.66
CA LEU A 91 -9.90 1.70 -7.09
C LEU A 91 -10.36 2.95 -7.84
N ALA A 92 -11.22 3.79 -7.24
CA ALA A 92 -11.64 5.06 -7.83
C ALA A 92 -10.45 6.00 -8.03
N TRP A 93 -9.55 6.12 -7.05
CA TRP A 93 -8.32 6.90 -7.20
C TRP A 93 -7.41 6.33 -8.29
N ALA A 94 -7.21 5.01 -8.32
CA ALA A 94 -6.41 4.36 -9.36
C ALA A 94 -6.99 4.58 -10.76
N PHE A 95 -8.32 4.51 -10.90
CA PHE A 95 -9.00 4.76 -12.17
C PHE A 95 -8.91 6.23 -12.59
N TYR A 96 -8.99 7.16 -11.65
CA TYR A 96 -8.76 8.58 -11.91
C TYR A 96 -7.33 8.83 -12.44
N TYR A 97 -6.32 8.23 -11.81
CA TYR A 97 -4.94 8.26 -12.30
C TYR A 97 -4.80 7.64 -13.68
N LEU A 98 -5.47 6.50 -13.93
CA LEU A 98 -5.44 5.83 -15.24
C LEU A 98 -5.96 6.75 -16.35
N ILE A 99 -7.10 7.43 -16.12
CA ILE A 99 -7.67 8.36 -17.11
C ILE A 99 -6.70 9.52 -17.37
N LYS A 100 -6.14 10.11 -16.32
CA LYS A 100 -5.19 11.23 -16.43
C LYS A 100 -3.85 10.82 -17.07
N SER A 101 -3.52 9.54 -17.06
CA SER A 101 -2.33 8.98 -17.71
C SER A 101 -2.43 8.90 -19.24
N PHE A 102 -3.61 9.05 -19.84
CA PHE A 102 -3.75 9.09 -21.30
C PHE A 102 -3.34 10.44 -21.92
N ASN A 103 -3.00 11.44 -21.10
CA ASN A 103 -2.45 12.70 -21.58
C ASN A 103 -0.97 12.55 -21.96
N SER A 104 -0.51 13.30 -22.97
CA SER A 104 0.88 13.25 -23.46
C SER A 104 1.90 13.64 -22.39
N THR A 105 1.53 14.57 -21.49
CA THR A 105 2.30 14.97 -20.33
C THR A 105 1.49 14.64 -19.08
N LEU A 106 2.10 13.95 -18.12
CA LEU A 106 1.43 13.60 -16.87
C LEU A 106 1.36 14.85 -15.99
N PRO A 107 0.20 15.20 -15.42
CA PRO A 107 0.04 16.46 -14.70
C PRO A 107 0.90 16.53 -13.42
N TRP A 108 1.22 15.39 -12.82
CA TRP A 108 2.11 15.28 -11.66
C TRP A 108 3.60 15.05 -12.03
N SER A 109 3.97 15.25 -13.30
CA SER A 109 5.36 15.08 -13.75
C SER A 109 6.21 16.33 -13.54
N THR A 110 5.59 17.52 -13.54
CA THR A 110 6.30 18.80 -13.54
C THR A 110 5.82 19.69 -12.40
N CYS A 111 6.69 20.60 -11.97
CA CYS A 111 6.33 21.64 -11.00
C CYS A 111 5.65 22.87 -11.64
N ASP A 112 5.49 22.90 -12.97
CA ASP A 112 4.85 23.98 -13.72
C ASP A 112 3.32 23.79 -13.85
N ASN A 113 2.61 23.80 -12.73
CA ASN A 113 1.13 23.71 -12.71
C ASN A 113 0.54 24.75 -11.76
N GLU A 114 -0.73 25.12 -11.98
CA GLU A 114 -1.43 26.16 -11.20
C GLU A 114 -1.59 25.81 -9.71
N TRP A 115 -1.57 24.53 -9.36
CA TRP A 115 -1.71 24.04 -7.99
C TRP A 115 -0.39 23.91 -7.23
N ASN A 116 0.75 24.14 -7.90
CA ASN A 116 2.06 23.92 -7.28
C ASN A 116 2.54 25.12 -6.47
N THR A 117 3.23 24.85 -5.37
CA THR A 117 3.86 25.88 -4.53
C THR A 117 5.28 26.19 -5.01
N PRO A 118 5.88 27.34 -4.64
CA PRO A 118 7.27 27.64 -4.97
C PRO A 118 8.30 26.67 -4.37
N ASN A 119 7.89 25.79 -3.46
CA ASN A 119 8.74 24.77 -2.84
C ASN A 119 8.61 23.38 -3.50
N CYS A 120 7.98 23.31 -4.69
CA CYS A 120 7.84 22.08 -5.46
C CYS A 120 9.19 21.66 -6.07
N ILE A 121 9.56 20.38 -5.90
CA ILE A 121 10.76 19.78 -6.51
C ILE A 121 10.37 18.50 -7.25
N GLU A 122 10.85 18.36 -8.49
CA GLU A 122 10.54 17.20 -9.37
C GLU A 122 11.38 15.96 -9.01
N ILE A 123 12.64 16.14 -8.61
CA ILE A 123 13.59 15.06 -8.35
C ILE A 123 14.25 15.25 -6.99
N PHE A 124 14.06 14.27 -6.09
CA PHE A 124 14.73 14.23 -4.79
C PHE A 124 16.05 13.47 -4.91
N ARG A 125 17.13 14.14 -5.32
CA ARG A 125 18.48 13.57 -5.24
C ARG A 125 19.20 14.08 -4.01
N HIS A 126 19.77 13.15 -3.26
CA HIS A 126 20.62 13.47 -2.10
C HIS A 126 21.87 14.28 -2.48
N GLN A 127 22.27 14.25 -3.76
CA GLN A 127 23.39 15.04 -4.29
C GLN A 127 23.05 16.52 -4.48
N ASP A 128 21.76 16.87 -4.51
CA ASP A 128 21.30 18.24 -4.74
C ASP A 128 21.27 19.07 -3.44
N CYS A 129 21.55 18.43 -2.30
CA CYS A 129 21.56 19.06 -0.99
C CYS A 129 22.94 19.04 -0.33
N ILE A 130 23.27 20.13 0.37
CA ILE A 130 24.54 20.28 1.09
C ILE A 130 24.35 19.86 2.55
N ASN A 131 24.96 18.74 2.94
CA ASN A 131 25.23 18.43 4.34
C ASN A 131 26.49 19.20 4.74
N GLY A 132 26.36 20.23 5.56
CA GLY A 132 27.52 21.00 5.99
C GLY A 132 28.53 20.13 6.75
N SER A 133 29.71 19.89 6.16
CA SER A 133 31.03 20.05 6.80
C SER A 133 32.20 19.64 5.88
N LEU A 134 32.98 20.65 5.47
CA LEU A 134 34.45 20.70 5.32
C LEU A 134 35.17 19.63 4.46
N ALA A 135 35.51 19.97 3.21
CA ALA A 135 36.90 20.19 2.77
C ALA A 135 36.94 20.48 1.25
N ASN A 136 37.15 21.76 0.91
CA ASN A 136 37.78 22.24 -0.33
C ASN A 136 37.25 21.79 -1.71
N ASP A 137 36.01 21.30 -1.82
CA ASP A 137 35.33 21.14 -3.11
C ASP A 137 34.08 22.03 -3.16
N THR A 138 34.02 22.90 -4.17
CA THR A 138 32.83 23.68 -4.52
C THR A 138 31.76 22.74 -5.08
N ILE A 139 30.92 22.21 -4.20
CA ILE A 139 29.72 21.47 -4.59
C ILE A 139 28.61 22.50 -4.84
N ASN A 140 28.22 22.68 -6.11
CA ASN A 140 27.14 23.55 -6.56
C ASN A 140 25.75 22.97 -6.20
N GLY A 141 25.42 22.90 -4.90
CA GLY A 141 24.06 22.64 -4.43
C GLY A 141 23.34 23.95 -4.11
N ASN A 142 22.15 24.18 -4.65
CA ASN A 142 21.36 25.40 -4.41
C ASN A 142 20.61 25.39 -3.05
N MET A 143 20.62 24.28 -2.30
CA MET A 143 19.84 24.12 -1.08
C MET A 143 20.50 23.28 0.03
N THR A 144 20.06 23.48 1.27
CA THR A 144 20.47 22.63 2.41
C THR A 144 19.67 21.32 2.46
N CYS A 145 20.22 20.26 3.05
CA CYS A 145 19.49 18.99 3.19
C CYS A 145 18.27 19.07 4.12
N ALA A 146 18.23 20.06 5.03
CA ALA A 146 17.05 20.34 5.84
C ALA A 146 15.92 20.96 5.01
N GLU A 147 16.25 21.83 4.05
CA GLU A 147 15.28 22.37 3.09
C GLU A 147 14.80 21.29 2.11
N LEU A 148 15.66 20.35 1.71
CA LEU A 148 15.28 19.25 0.80
C LEU A 148 14.31 18.28 1.48
N ALA A 149 14.47 18.07 2.78
CA ALA A 149 13.54 17.28 3.57
C ALA A 149 12.14 17.93 3.71
N ASN A 150 12.05 19.25 3.60
CA ASN A 150 10.79 19.99 3.66
C ASN A 150 10.16 20.25 2.27
N ALA A 151 10.86 19.93 1.18
CA ALA A 151 10.35 20.10 -0.16
C ALA A 151 9.19 19.15 -0.48
N ARG A 152 8.26 19.61 -1.30
CA ARG A 152 7.05 18.88 -1.68
C ARG A 152 7.16 18.39 -3.12
N SER A 153 6.55 17.25 -3.42
CA SER A 153 6.53 16.69 -4.77
C SER A 153 5.24 17.11 -5.50
N PRO A 154 5.26 17.25 -6.84
CA PRO A 154 4.09 17.68 -7.62
C PRO A 154 2.91 16.71 -7.48
N ILE A 155 3.17 15.44 -7.17
CA ILE A 155 2.14 14.43 -6.91
C ILE A 155 1.44 14.63 -5.55
N ILE A 156 2.16 15.10 -4.52
CA ILE A 156 1.57 15.35 -3.19
C ILE A 156 0.69 16.59 -3.27
N GLU A 157 1.21 17.66 -3.87
CA GLU A 157 0.48 18.93 -3.99
C GLU A 157 -0.80 18.78 -4.83
N PHE A 158 -0.78 17.93 -5.86
CA PHE A 158 -1.95 17.63 -6.69
C PHE A 158 -3.17 17.08 -5.91
N TRP A 159 -2.98 16.43 -4.76
CA TRP A 159 -4.09 15.93 -3.92
C TRP A 159 -4.42 16.84 -2.72
N GLU A 160 -3.60 17.85 -2.46
CA GLU A 160 -3.79 18.79 -1.35
C GLU A 160 -4.60 20.03 -1.76
N VAL A 161 -4.91 20.17 -3.05
CA VAL A 161 -5.75 21.23 -3.64
C VAL A 161 -7.20 20.79 -3.73
#